data_AF-G7QBD5-F1
#
_entry.id   AF-G7QBD5-F1
#
_cell.length_a   1.000
_cell.length_b   1.000
_cell.length_c   1.000
_cell.angle_alpha   90.00
_cell.angle_beta   90.00
_cell.angle_gamma   90.00
#
_symmetry.space_group_name_H-M   'P 1'
#
loop_
_entity.id
_entity.type
_entity.pdbx_description
1 polymer ?
#
loop_
_entity_poly.entity_id
_entity_poly.type
_entity_poly.pdbx_seq_one_letter_code
_entity_poly.pdbx_strand_id
1 'polypeptide(L)'
;MGPKRSRIGRGERTAAWTVLALLVAAAVWIGLAQSRLSPAVAVALAPPRPVGTVAGAAGGRVLATAGYLGDLPGAVPATPVASYDPDTLSDRIDGKAELYLAAGFKEMSTRAYRLAGGARVDAWIYAQTSPSGAFAVLSGQRRAGARPSPLSPDAYATENAVYFTKGNLYVELVADRDDAATGQGLAALGAALAAALPGDGPAVAGHPGPVDEKTLFPKDGLDLQSIRLAASDAMGLAGFSNVYTAEYALPQGAATAFLARRATPAEAARDAKTFAGFIAQNGYVPETAPGLPDGATLLVADGSYEIVWAKGTLVAGVHDAVSREAALALATRLAASLPDFKDVK
;
A
#
# COMPACT_ATOMS: atom_id res chain seq x y z
N MET A 1 31.74 56.64 20.40
CA MET A 1 30.86 56.39 19.25
C MET A 1 30.01 55.17 19.56
N GLY A 2 28.74 55.35 19.93
CA GLY A 2 27.78 54.24 20.10
C GLY A 2 26.84 54.19 18.90
N PRO A 3 26.52 53.02 18.33
CA PRO A 3 25.68 52.95 17.13
C PRO A 3 24.22 53.28 17.48
N LYS A 4 23.65 54.25 16.75
CA LYS A 4 22.21 54.57 16.78
C LYS A 4 21.41 53.37 16.28
N ARG A 5 20.60 52.75 17.15
CA ARG A 5 19.57 51.78 16.75
C ARG A 5 18.54 52.48 15.85
N SER A 6 18.35 52.01 14.63
CA SER A 6 17.31 52.51 13.72
C SER A 6 15.93 52.18 14.32
N ARG A 7 15.08 53.21 14.42
CA ARG A 7 13.67 53.04 14.81
C ARG A 7 12.91 52.54 13.58
N ILE A 8 12.54 51.26 13.60
CA ILE A 8 11.72 50.59 12.58
C ILE A 8 10.48 51.45 12.27
N GLY A 9 10.29 51.79 11.00
CA GLY A 9 9.23 52.67 10.53
C GLY A 9 7.85 52.01 10.64
N ARG A 10 6.78 52.81 10.78
CA ARG A 10 5.39 52.29 10.81
C ARG A 10 5.03 51.48 9.55
N GLY A 11 5.66 51.80 8.41
CA GLY A 11 5.53 51.05 7.15
C GLY A 11 6.18 49.65 7.19
N GLU A 12 7.37 49.52 7.79
CA GLU A 12 8.02 48.22 7.97
C GLU A 12 7.26 47.33 8.96
N ARG A 13 6.68 47.94 10.01
CA ARG A 13 5.83 47.21 10.97
C ARG A 13 4.56 46.68 10.32
N THR A 14 3.90 47.48 9.49
CA THR A 14 2.67 47.05 8.79
C THR A 14 2.98 45.97 7.77
N ALA A 15 4.07 46.08 7.01
CA ALA A 15 4.53 45.02 6.10
C ALA A 15 4.84 43.71 6.86
N ALA A 16 5.53 43.78 8.00
CA ALA A 16 5.84 42.60 8.82
C ALA A 16 4.58 41.92 9.35
N TRP A 17 3.58 42.69 9.80
CA TRP A 17 2.30 42.14 10.26
C TRP A 17 1.50 41.48 9.15
N THR A 18 1.53 42.04 7.93
CA THR A 18 0.87 41.44 6.75
C THR A 18 1.52 40.11 6.38
N VAL A 19 2.86 40.04 6.35
CA VAL A 19 3.58 38.79 6.09
C VAL A 19 3.27 37.74 7.17
N LEU A 20 3.26 38.15 8.45
CA LEU A 20 2.94 37.24 9.55
C LEU A 20 1.51 36.70 9.43
N ALA A 21 0.54 37.54 9.05
CA ALA A 21 -0.84 37.12 8.85
C ALA A 21 -0.98 36.12 7.69
N LEU A 22 -0.25 36.32 6.59
CA LEU A 22 -0.22 35.39 5.45
C LEU A 22 0.42 34.05 5.83
N LEU A 23 1.50 34.06 6.62
CA LEU A 23 2.13 32.84 7.11
C LEU A 23 1.22 32.07 8.07
N VAL A 24 0.49 32.76 8.94
CA VAL A 24 -0.51 32.12 9.82
C VAL A 24 -1.66 31.54 9.00
N ALA A 25 -2.16 32.25 7.99
CA ALA A 25 -3.21 31.73 7.10
C ALA A 25 -2.73 30.50 6.32
N ALA A 26 -1.49 30.51 5.81
CA ALA A 26 -0.87 29.35 5.16
C ALA A 26 -0.68 28.18 6.13
N ALA A 27 -0.24 28.43 7.36
CA ALA A 27 -0.08 27.39 8.38
C ALA A 27 -1.44 26.78 8.80
N VAL A 28 -2.48 27.60 8.95
CA VAL A 28 -3.85 27.13 9.23
C VAL A 28 -4.39 26.33 8.04
N TRP A 29 -4.17 26.79 6.81
CA TRP A 29 -4.56 26.06 5.60
C TRP A 29 -3.82 24.72 5.48
N ILE A 30 -2.51 24.70 5.70
CA ILE A 30 -1.70 23.48 5.71
C ILE A 30 -2.19 22.54 6.81
N GLY A 31 -2.49 23.03 8.01
CA GLY A 31 -3.08 22.21 9.07
C GLY A 31 -4.44 21.61 8.71
N LEU A 32 -5.29 22.38 8.02
CA LEU A 32 -6.59 21.93 7.50
C LEU A 32 -6.49 21.01 6.26
N ALA A 33 -5.37 21.08 5.52
CA ALA A 33 -5.08 20.19 4.40
C ALA A 33 -4.42 18.89 4.87
N GLN A 34 -3.55 18.95 5.88
CA GLN A 34 -2.95 17.80 6.54
C GLN A 34 -3.96 16.99 7.35
N SER A 35 -5.06 17.60 7.82
CA SER A 35 -6.19 16.86 8.40
C SER A 35 -7.04 16.12 7.35
N ARG A 36 -6.75 16.30 6.05
CA ARG A 36 -7.29 15.50 4.95
C ARG A 36 -6.36 14.38 4.50
N LEU A 37 -5.18 14.22 5.12
CA LEU A 37 -4.41 12.98 4.97
C LEU A 37 -5.29 11.83 5.44
N SER A 38 -5.40 10.77 4.63
CA SER A 38 -6.22 9.60 4.98
C SER A 38 -5.91 9.18 6.41
N PRO A 39 -6.92 8.98 7.28
CA PRO A 39 -6.74 8.55 8.66
C PRO A 39 -5.83 7.30 8.79
N ALA A 40 -5.75 6.51 7.73
CA ALA A 40 -4.83 5.39 7.54
C ALA A 40 -3.35 5.75 7.75
N VAL A 41 -2.87 6.92 7.31
CA VAL A 41 -1.44 7.33 7.43
C VAL A 41 -1.11 7.74 8.88
N ALA A 42 -2.02 8.47 9.53
CA ALA A 42 -1.87 8.85 10.94
C ALA A 42 -1.91 7.64 11.89
N VAL A 43 -2.65 6.60 11.53
CA VAL A 43 -2.76 5.35 12.31
C VAL A 43 -1.64 4.35 11.98
N ALA A 44 -1.07 4.36 10.76
CA ALA A 44 0.09 3.54 10.40
C ALA A 44 1.35 3.87 11.22
N LEU A 45 1.43 5.11 11.70
CA LEU A 45 2.53 5.60 12.57
C LEU A 45 2.26 5.40 14.07
N ALA A 46 1.06 4.95 14.46
CA ALA A 46 0.73 4.70 15.85
C ALA A 46 1.05 3.24 16.25
N PRO A 47 1.68 3.00 17.42
CA PRO A 47 1.90 1.64 17.90
C PRO A 47 0.55 0.93 18.08
N PRO A 48 0.43 -0.37 17.74
CA PRO A 48 -0.81 -1.10 17.94
C PRO A 48 -1.16 -1.08 19.43
N ARG A 49 -2.28 -0.45 19.76
CA ARG A 49 -2.88 -0.68 21.08
C ARG A 49 -3.44 -2.09 21.08
N PRO A 50 -3.26 -2.87 22.17
CA PRO A 50 -3.94 -4.14 22.31
C PRO A 50 -5.43 -3.89 22.14
N VAL A 51 -6.01 -4.48 21.10
CA VAL A 51 -7.44 -4.39 20.82
C VAL A 51 -8.13 -5.06 21.99
N GLY A 52 -8.70 -4.25 22.88
CA GLY A 52 -9.49 -4.74 24.00
C GLY A 52 -10.56 -5.70 23.50
N THR A 53 -10.88 -6.69 24.33
CA THR A 53 -12.03 -7.57 24.12
C THR A 53 -13.32 -6.74 24.12
N VAL A 54 -13.68 -6.19 22.97
CA VAL A 54 -15.03 -5.66 22.75
C VAL A 54 -15.89 -6.87 22.45
N ALA A 55 -16.67 -7.31 23.43
CA ALA A 55 -17.77 -8.24 23.23
C ALA A 55 -18.90 -7.50 22.49
N GLY A 56 -18.67 -7.14 21.24
CA GLY A 56 -19.73 -6.83 20.30
C GLY A 56 -20.36 -8.16 19.88
N ALA A 57 -21.68 -8.27 19.98
CA ALA A 57 -22.41 -9.49 19.67
C ALA A 57 -22.06 -9.97 18.25
N ALA A 58 -21.22 -11.01 18.17
CA ALA A 58 -20.99 -11.78 16.96
C ALA A 58 -22.35 -12.34 16.54
N GLY A 59 -22.99 -11.70 15.56
CA GLY A 59 -24.28 -12.12 15.05
C GLY A 59 -24.14 -13.41 14.27
N GLY A 60 -24.13 -14.56 14.96
CA GLY A 60 -24.56 -15.91 14.57
C GLY A 60 -24.18 -16.54 13.22
N ARG A 61 -23.58 -15.83 12.28
CA ARG A 61 -23.36 -16.25 10.90
C ARG A 61 -21.91 -16.68 10.73
N VAL A 62 -21.71 -17.99 10.65
CA VAL A 62 -20.41 -18.58 10.29
C VAL A 62 -20.20 -18.37 8.78
N LEU A 63 -19.17 -17.63 8.42
CA LEU A 63 -18.81 -17.33 7.02
C LEU A 63 -17.83 -18.37 6.45
N ALA A 64 -17.60 -18.38 5.13
CA ALA A 64 -16.81 -19.43 4.48
C ALA A 64 -15.36 -19.49 5.02
N THR A 65 -14.76 -18.35 5.30
CA THR A 65 -13.44 -18.18 5.92
C THR A 65 -13.30 -18.86 7.28
N ALA A 66 -14.40 -19.08 8.01
CA ALA A 66 -14.39 -19.79 9.28
C ALA A 66 -13.96 -21.26 9.14
N GLY A 67 -14.22 -21.87 7.97
CA GLY A 67 -13.84 -23.25 7.68
C GLY A 67 -12.34 -23.51 7.71
N TYR A 68 -11.53 -22.45 7.58
CA TYR A 68 -10.06 -22.53 7.66
C TYR A 68 -9.51 -22.36 9.08
N LEU A 69 -10.35 -21.98 10.04
CA LEU A 69 -9.98 -21.77 11.45
C LEU A 69 -10.39 -22.96 12.34
N GLY A 70 -10.32 -24.17 11.78
CA GLY A 70 -10.56 -25.42 12.49
C GLY A 70 -9.39 -25.84 13.39
N ASP A 71 -9.22 -27.15 13.59
CA ASP A 71 -8.08 -27.67 14.33
C ASP A 71 -6.81 -27.62 13.47
N LEU A 72 -5.82 -26.85 13.92
CA LEU A 72 -4.54 -26.68 13.25
C LEU A 72 -3.42 -27.38 14.04
N PRO A 73 -2.56 -28.18 13.39
CA PRO A 73 -1.43 -28.82 14.04
C PRO A 73 -0.57 -27.83 14.85
N GLY A 74 -0.20 -28.22 16.07
CA GLY A 74 0.67 -27.43 16.95
C GLY A 74 -0.02 -26.31 17.73
N ALA A 75 -1.34 -26.15 17.60
CA ALA A 75 -2.12 -25.17 18.36
C ALA A 75 -3.51 -25.70 18.74
N VAL A 76 -4.04 -25.23 19.87
CA VAL A 76 -5.38 -25.60 20.35
C VAL A 76 -6.30 -24.39 20.26
N PRO A 77 -7.51 -24.49 19.67
CA PRO A 77 -8.48 -23.40 19.68
C PRO A 77 -8.77 -22.89 21.09
N ALA A 78 -8.70 -21.58 21.29
CA ALA A 78 -8.87 -20.91 22.58
C ALA A 78 -10.19 -20.11 22.66
N THR A 79 -10.78 -19.76 21.52
CA THR A 79 -12.08 -19.07 21.44
C THR A 79 -12.96 -19.71 20.37
N PRO A 80 -14.29 -19.48 20.41
CA PRO A 80 -15.14 -19.66 19.24
C PRO A 80 -14.63 -18.84 18.05
N VAL A 81 -14.98 -19.27 16.84
CA VAL A 81 -14.76 -18.46 15.63
C VAL A 81 -15.80 -17.34 15.60
N ALA A 82 -15.37 -16.13 15.28
CA ALA A 82 -16.24 -15.00 14.98
C ALA A 82 -16.03 -14.60 13.51
N SER A 83 -17.11 -14.22 12.83
CA SER A 83 -17.08 -13.83 11.43
C SER A 83 -17.73 -12.45 11.23
N TYR A 84 -17.23 -11.71 10.24
CA TYR A 84 -17.64 -10.34 9.93
C TYR A 84 -17.73 -10.16 8.42
N ASP A 85 -18.75 -9.45 7.96
CA ASP A 85 -18.95 -9.07 6.56
C ASP A 85 -18.75 -7.55 6.40
N PRO A 86 -18.92 -6.97 5.19
CA PRO A 86 -18.66 -5.55 4.96
C PRO A 86 -19.43 -4.62 5.89
N ASP A 87 -20.60 -5.03 6.36
CA ASP A 87 -21.47 -4.22 7.21
C ASP A 87 -21.03 -4.25 8.68
N THR A 88 -20.40 -5.35 9.13
CA THR A 88 -20.01 -5.54 10.54
C THR A 88 -18.51 -5.43 10.79
N LEU A 89 -17.69 -5.30 9.74
CA LEU A 89 -16.22 -5.30 9.87
C LEU A 89 -15.73 -4.16 10.76
N SER A 90 -16.30 -2.95 10.61
CA SER A 90 -15.90 -1.75 11.36
C SER A 90 -15.98 -1.94 12.87
N ASP A 91 -16.96 -2.71 13.34
CA ASP A 91 -17.17 -2.99 14.76
C ASP A 91 -16.01 -3.78 15.37
N ARG A 92 -15.32 -4.57 14.54
CA ARG A 92 -14.20 -5.42 14.96
C ARG A 92 -12.84 -4.73 14.88
N ILE A 93 -12.64 -3.88 13.87
CA ILE A 93 -11.33 -3.28 13.58
C ILE A 93 -11.26 -1.78 13.84
N ASP A 94 -12.18 -1.26 14.65
CA ASP A 94 -12.15 0.11 15.19
C ASP A 94 -12.05 1.17 14.08
N GLY A 95 -12.97 1.11 13.11
CA GLY A 95 -13.05 2.05 12.00
C GLY A 95 -12.01 1.87 10.89
N LYS A 96 -11.09 0.89 10.98
CA LYS A 96 -10.04 0.66 9.98
C LYS A 96 -10.50 -0.12 8.73
N ALA A 97 -11.81 -0.22 8.51
CA ALA A 97 -12.42 -1.02 7.44
C ALA A 97 -12.14 -0.48 6.03
N GLU A 98 -11.89 0.83 5.89
CA GLU A 98 -11.71 1.47 4.60
C GLU A 98 -10.64 0.80 3.73
N LEU A 99 -9.48 0.43 4.30
CA LEU A 99 -8.41 -0.25 3.57
C LEU A 99 -8.88 -1.59 2.97
N TYR A 100 -9.64 -2.36 3.74
CA TYR A 100 -10.14 -3.67 3.33
C TYR A 100 -11.26 -3.52 2.30
N LEU A 101 -12.20 -2.60 2.55
CA LEU A 101 -13.34 -2.34 1.68
C LEU A 101 -12.86 -1.84 0.31
N ALA A 102 -11.91 -0.91 0.27
CA ALA A 102 -11.30 -0.43 -0.98
C ALA A 102 -10.59 -1.55 -1.76
N ALA A 103 -10.05 -2.55 -1.05
CA ALA A 103 -9.42 -3.73 -1.63
C ALA A 103 -10.40 -4.87 -2.00
N GLY A 104 -11.71 -4.59 -1.95
CA GLY A 104 -12.75 -5.53 -2.36
C GLY A 104 -13.05 -6.60 -1.31
N PHE A 105 -13.15 -6.21 -0.05
CA PHE A 105 -13.47 -7.10 1.06
C PHE A 105 -14.80 -7.83 0.88
N LYS A 106 -14.79 -9.14 1.16
CA LYS A 106 -15.98 -10.00 1.15
C LYS A 106 -16.41 -10.41 2.54
N GLU A 107 -15.46 -10.91 3.33
CA GLU A 107 -15.71 -11.45 4.66
C GLU A 107 -14.38 -11.68 5.40
N MET A 108 -14.45 -11.74 6.73
CA MET A 108 -13.34 -12.14 7.60
C MET A 108 -13.84 -13.09 8.66
N SER A 109 -12.99 -14.05 9.04
CA SER A 109 -13.18 -14.83 10.26
C SER A 109 -11.94 -14.75 11.15
N THR A 110 -12.16 -14.82 12.46
CA THR A 110 -11.10 -14.75 13.46
C THR A 110 -11.34 -15.69 14.63
N ARG A 111 -10.24 -16.18 15.21
CA ARG A 111 -10.21 -17.06 16.39
C ARG A 111 -8.86 -16.91 17.08
N ALA A 112 -8.83 -17.09 18.40
CA ALA A 112 -7.60 -17.28 19.15
C ALA A 112 -7.21 -18.77 19.24
N TYR A 113 -5.91 -19.04 19.22
CA TYR A 113 -5.30 -20.33 19.52
C TYR A 113 -4.34 -20.22 20.70
N ARG A 114 -4.10 -21.33 21.38
CA ARG A 114 -3.00 -21.52 22.32
C ARG A 114 -1.93 -22.40 21.68
N LEU A 115 -0.71 -21.89 21.61
CA LEU A 115 0.48 -22.67 21.23
C LEU A 115 0.90 -23.60 22.38
N ALA A 116 1.72 -24.60 22.09
CA ALA A 116 2.25 -25.53 23.09
C ALA A 116 2.99 -24.81 24.25
N GLY A 117 3.67 -23.69 23.96
CA GLY A 117 4.32 -22.83 24.96
C GLY A 117 3.39 -21.93 25.77
N GLY A 118 2.06 -22.04 25.59
CA GLY A 118 1.06 -21.26 26.32
C GLY A 118 0.75 -19.87 25.72
N ALA A 119 1.54 -19.40 24.76
CA ALA A 119 1.28 -18.15 24.05
C ALA A 119 -0.09 -18.17 23.35
N ARG A 120 -0.79 -17.03 23.40
CA ARG A 120 -2.04 -16.83 22.66
C ARG A 120 -1.69 -16.26 21.30
N VAL A 121 -2.23 -16.86 20.24
CA VAL A 121 -2.16 -16.33 18.88
C VAL A 121 -3.56 -16.06 18.40
N ASP A 122 -3.88 -14.80 18.15
CA ASP A 122 -5.09 -14.46 17.43
C ASP A 122 -4.81 -14.66 15.93
N ALA A 123 -5.75 -15.29 15.23
CA ALA A 123 -5.69 -15.56 13.80
C ALA A 123 -6.84 -14.85 13.09
N TRP A 124 -6.55 -14.24 11.96
CA TRP A 124 -7.54 -13.56 11.11
C TRP A 124 -7.34 -13.97 9.66
N ILE A 125 -8.43 -14.30 8.99
CA ILE A 125 -8.44 -14.65 7.56
C ILE A 125 -9.47 -13.75 6.88
N TYR A 126 -8.99 -12.86 6.02
CA TYR A 126 -9.78 -11.94 5.23
C TYR A 126 -9.89 -12.47 3.80
N ALA A 127 -11.10 -12.59 3.28
CA ALA A 127 -11.34 -12.87 1.88
C ALA A 127 -11.58 -11.58 1.10
N GLN A 128 -10.82 -11.40 0.03
CA GLN A 128 -10.97 -10.31 -0.93
C GLN A 128 -11.66 -10.82 -2.21
N THR A 129 -12.05 -9.91 -3.09
CA THR A 129 -12.61 -10.27 -4.41
C THR A 129 -11.56 -10.86 -5.35
N SER A 130 -10.29 -10.48 -5.21
CA SER A 130 -9.18 -10.92 -6.05
C SER A 130 -7.89 -11.14 -5.24
N PRO A 131 -6.90 -11.88 -5.81
CA PRO A 131 -5.55 -11.95 -5.25
C PRO A 131 -4.86 -10.59 -5.12
N SER A 132 -5.06 -9.69 -6.09
CA SER A 132 -4.52 -8.33 -6.02
C SER A 132 -5.10 -7.55 -4.83
N GLY A 133 -6.40 -7.69 -4.54
CA GLY A 133 -7.01 -7.10 -3.33
C GLY A 133 -6.35 -7.61 -2.04
N ALA A 134 -6.09 -8.92 -1.95
CA ALA A 134 -5.40 -9.49 -0.79
C ALA A 134 -3.98 -8.94 -0.64
N PHE A 135 -3.26 -8.80 -1.76
CA PHE A 135 -1.94 -8.17 -1.79
C PHE A 135 -1.98 -6.67 -1.45
N ALA A 136 -3.01 -5.93 -1.86
CA ALA A 136 -3.18 -4.51 -1.51
C ALA A 136 -3.26 -4.33 0.01
N VAL A 137 -4.03 -5.17 0.69
CA VAL A 137 -4.11 -5.16 2.16
C VAL A 137 -2.77 -5.55 2.80
N LEU A 138 -2.16 -6.67 2.36
CA LEU A 138 -0.87 -7.13 2.90
C LEU A 138 0.22 -6.07 2.75
N SER A 139 0.37 -5.52 1.54
CA SER A 139 1.43 -4.57 1.24
C SER A 139 1.18 -3.22 1.91
N GLY A 140 -0.07 -2.74 1.97
CA GLY A 140 -0.44 -1.49 2.65
C GLY A 140 -0.23 -1.50 4.16
N GLN A 141 -0.25 -2.68 4.80
CA GLN A 141 -0.03 -2.82 6.24
C GLN A 141 1.41 -3.18 6.65
N ARG A 142 2.28 -3.47 5.69
CA ARG A 142 3.67 -3.87 5.98
C ARG A 142 4.42 -2.73 6.65
N ARG A 143 4.95 -3.02 7.84
CA ARG A 143 5.66 -2.05 8.70
C ARG A 143 7.13 -1.94 8.31
N ALA A 144 7.74 -0.80 8.62
CA ALA A 144 9.19 -0.64 8.59
C ALA A 144 9.86 -1.70 9.50
N GLY A 145 10.96 -2.29 9.03
CA GLY A 145 11.68 -3.36 9.74
C GLY A 145 11.01 -4.74 9.69
N ALA A 146 9.93 -4.90 8.91
CA ALA A 146 9.38 -6.22 8.62
C ALA A 146 10.42 -7.13 7.94
N ARG A 147 10.43 -8.40 8.32
CA ARG A 147 11.36 -9.40 7.78
C ARG A 147 10.62 -10.33 6.83
N PRO A 148 11.21 -10.72 5.68
CA PRO A 148 10.59 -11.71 4.80
C PRO A 148 10.27 -13.02 5.53
N SER A 149 9.17 -13.66 5.12
CA SER A 149 8.72 -14.95 5.65
C SER A 149 8.59 -15.96 4.52
N PRO A 150 8.93 -17.25 4.73
CA PRO A 150 8.87 -18.26 3.67
C PRO A 150 7.44 -18.73 3.32
N LEU A 151 6.39 -18.21 3.98
CA LEU A 151 5.01 -18.68 3.80
C LEU A 151 4.42 -18.37 2.41
N SER A 152 4.84 -17.26 1.80
CA SER A 152 4.46 -16.86 0.44
C SER A 152 5.46 -15.82 -0.07
N PRO A 153 5.57 -15.55 -1.38
CA PRO A 153 6.54 -14.59 -1.93
C PRO A 153 6.52 -13.20 -1.27
N ASP A 154 5.33 -12.71 -0.90
CA ASP A 154 5.14 -11.38 -0.32
C ASP A 154 5.01 -11.39 1.21
N ALA A 155 5.08 -12.57 1.83
CA ALA A 155 4.88 -12.74 3.26
C ALA A 155 5.97 -12.05 4.06
N TYR A 156 5.58 -11.50 5.22
CA TYR A 156 6.52 -10.90 6.14
C TYR A 156 6.14 -11.21 7.58
N ALA A 157 7.11 -11.01 8.48
CA ALA A 157 6.97 -11.18 9.91
C ALA A 157 7.46 -9.93 10.65
N THR A 158 6.85 -9.68 11.80
CA THR A 158 7.36 -8.77 12.83
C THR A 158 7.86 -9.60 14.02
N GLU A 159 8.12 -8.97 15.17
CA GLU A 159 8.61 -9.67 16.37
C GLU A 159 7.62 -10.74 16.87
N ASN A 160 6.32 -10.45 16.87
CA ASN A 160 5.27 -11.32 17.39
C ASN A 160 4.18 -11.67 16.36
N ALA A 161 4.36 -11.41 15.07
CA ALA A 161 3.31 -11.64 14.08
C ALA A 161 3.85 -12.09 12.72
N VAL A 162 3.02 -12.81 11.97
CA VAL A 162 3.28 -13.18 10.58
C VAL A 162 2.06 -12.86 9.71
N TYR A 163 2.33 -12.35 8.51
CA TYR A 163 1.36 -11.85 7.56
C TYR A 163 1.66 -12.45 6.19
N PHE A 164 0.65 -12.99 5.51
CA PHE A 164 0.84 -13.58 4.19
C PHE A 164 -0.46 -13.55 3.37
N THR A 165 -0.33 -13.88 2.08
CA THR A 165 -1.48 -14.08 1.19
C THR A 165 -1.43 -15.45 0.55
N LYS A 166 -2.60 -15.99 0.21
CA LYS A 166 -2.75 -17.19 -0.62
C LYS A 166 -4.03 -17.05 -1.44
N GLY A 167 -3.91 -16.95 -2.77
CA GLY A 167 -5.01 -16.52 -3.62
C GLY A 167 -5.59 -15.18 -3.17
N ASN A 168 -6.91 -15.11 -3.04
CA ASN A 168 -7.63 -13.94 -2.56
C ASN A 168 -7.74 -13.83 -1.03
N LEU A 169 -7.01 -14.67 -0.29
CA LEU A 169 -7.02 -14.66 1.17
C LEU A 169 -5.80 -13.90 1.70
N TYR A 170 -6.06 -12.97 2.61
CA TYR A 170 -5.05 -12.30 3.43
C TYR A 170 -5.13 -12.82 4.86
N VAL A 171 -3.98 -13.16 5.44
CA VAL A 171 -3.89 -13.79 6.76
C VAL A 171 -3.01 -12.98 7.69
N GLU A 172 -3.48 -12.80 8.91
CA GLU A 172 -2.71 -12.26 10.03
C GLU A 172 -2.68 -13.29 11.16
N LEU A 173 -1.50 -13.57 11.70
CA LEU A 173 -1.35 -14.32 12.94
C LEU A 173 -0.53 -13.45 13.91
N VAL A 174 -1.11 -13.08 15.05
CA VAL A 174 -0.49 -12.17 16.02
C VAL A 174 -0.47 -12.84 17.39
N ALA A 175 0.74 -13.01 17.93
CA ALA A 175 0.98 -13.55 19.26
C ALA A 175 0.94 -12.46 20.34
N ASP A 176 0.55 -12.85 21.56
CA ASP A 176 0.51 -11.96 22.73
C ASP A 176 1.90 -11.62 23.33
N ARG A 177 2.97 -12.22 22.80
CA ARG A 177 4.36 -12.08 23.26
C ARG A 177 5.36 -12.38 22.14
N ASP A 178 6.64 -12.08 22.37
CA ASP A 178 7.72 -12.07 21.36
C ASP A 178 8.97 -12.87 21.77
N ASP A 179 8.79 -14.01 22.44
CA ASP A 179 9.90 -14.91 22.78
C ASP A 179 10.20 -15.96 21.69
N ALA A 180 11.37 -16.60 21.77
CA ALA A 180 11.83 -17.57 20.77
C ALA A 180 10.89 -18.79 20.60
N ALA A 181 10.30 -19.30 21.69
CA ALA A 181 9.37 -20.44 21.61
C ALA A 181 8.06 -20.02 20.95
N THR A 182 7.57 -18.81 21.25
CA THR A 182 6.42 -18.21 20.57
C THR A 182 6.69 -17.99 19.09
N GLY A 183 7.86 -17.48 18.71
CA GLY A 183 8.25 -17.31 17.30
C GLY A 183 8.27 -18.63 16.52
N GLN A 184 8.81 -19.70 17.11
CA GLN A 184 8.80 -21.03 16.49
C GLN A 184 7.37 -21.59 16.33
N GLY A 185 6.55 -21.49 17.37
CA GLY A 185 5.16 -21.95 17.32
C GLY A 185 4.30 -21.14 16.34
N LEU A 186 4.52 -19.83 16.24
CA LEU A 186 3.85 -18.96 15.28
C LEU A 186 4.22 -19.32 13.84
N ALA A 187 5.50 -19.58 13.56
CA ALA A 187 5.95 -20.02 12.24
C ALA A 187 5.34 -21.39 11.85
N ALA A 188 5.29 -22.33 12.79
CA ALA A 188 4.68 -23.65 12.57
C ALA A 188 3.17 -23.55 12.30
N LEU A 189 2.45 -22.74 13.10
CA LEU A 189 1.03 -22.48 12.91
C LEU A 189 0.75 -21.80 11.56
N GLY A 190 1.58 -20.82 11.18
CA GLY A 190 1.52 -20.16 9.87
C GLY A 190 1.70 -21.14 8.72
N ALA A 191 2.66 -22.06 8.80
CA ALA A 191 2.88 -23.08 7.79
C ALA A 191 1.70 -24.07 7.70
N ALA A 192 1.16 -24.51 8.83
CA ALA A 192 0.00 -25.39 8.88
C ALA A 192 -1.25 -24.73 8.27
N LEU A 193 -1.51 -23.47 8.62
CA LEU A 193 -2.62 -22.72 8.05
C LEU A 193 -2.42 -22.49 6.55
N ALA A 194 -1.23 -22.06 6.12
CA ALA A 194 -0.91 -21.88 4.71
C ALA A 194 -1.11 -23.18 3.91
N ALA A 195 -0.82 -24.36 4.47
CA ALA A 195 -1.07 -25.64 3.83
C ALA A 195 -2.58 -25.98 3.73
N ALA A 196 -3.39 -25.61 4.72
CA ALA A 196 -4.83 -25.87 4.77
C ALA A 196 -5.64 -24.95 3.84
N LEU A 197 -5.15 -23.75 3.57
CA LEU A 197 -5.82 -22.80 2.67
C LEU A 197 -5.81 -23.30 1.22
N PRO A 198 -6.85 -22.99 0.42
CA PRO A 198 -6.90 -23.37 -0.98
C PRO A 198 -5.69 -22.79 -1.72
N GLY A 199 -5.04 -23.61 -2.57
CA GLY A 199 -4.05 -23.13 -3.52
C GLY A 199 -4.65 -22.12 -4.49
N ASP A 200 -3.79 -21.34 -5.15
CA ASP A 200 -4.17 -20.77 -6.44
C ASP A 200 -4.61 -21.96 -7.31
N GLY A 201 -5.87 -21.97 -7.75
CA GLY A 201 -6.38 -23.05 -8.60
C GLY A 201 -5.44 -23.27 -9.78
N PRO A 202 -5.36 -24.50 -10.34
CA PRO A 202 -4.46 -24.77 -11.45
C PRO A 202 -4.66 -23.71 -12.54
N ALA A 203 -3.56 -23.08 -12.97
CA ALA A 203 -3.57 -22.25 -14.15
C ALA A 203 -4.25 -23.06 -15.26
N VAL A 204 -5.34 -22.55 -15.81
CA VAL A 204 -6.05 -23.23 -16.90
C VAL A 204 -5.04 -23.41 -18.03
N ALA A 205 -4.66 -24.66 -18.33
CA ALA A 205 -3.65 -24.96 -19.33
C ALA A 205 -4.01 -24.26 -20.65
N GLY A 206 -3.12 -23.40 -21.15
CA GLY A 206 -3.33 -22.59 -22.36
C GLY A 206 -3.78 -21.15 -22.13
N HIS A 207 -4.09 -20.76 -20.89
CA HIS A 207 -4.27 -19.36 -20.50
C HIS A 207 -3.15 -18.98 -19.54
N PRO A 208 -2.10 -18.24 -19.97
CA PRO A 208 -1.19 -17.64 -19.02
C PRO A 208 -2.05 -16.82 -18.05
N GLY A 209 -1.95 -17.11 -16.76
CA GLY A 209 -2.62 -16.31 -15.74
C GLY A 209 -2.28 -14.83 -15.91
N PRO A 210 -3.10 -13.91 -15.39
CA PRO A 210 -2.79 -12.48 -15.48
C PRO A 210 -1.36 -12.22 -15.01
N VAL A 211 -0.59 -11.50 -15.83
CA VAL A 211 0.80 -11.14 -15.53
C VAL A 211 0.84 -10.40 -14.20
N ASP A 212 1.56 -10.93 -13.21
CA ASP A 212 1.79 -10.24 -11.94
C ASP A 212 2.61 -8.97 -12.19
N GLU A 213 1.96 -7.81 -12.08
CA GLU A 213 2.57 -6.51 -12.37
C GLU A 213 3.79 -6.21 -11.51
N LYS A 214 3.89 -6.80 -10.30
CA LYS A 214 5.07 -6.65 -9.43
C LYS A 214 6.35 -7.13 -10.11
N THR A 215 6.23 -8.11 -11.00
CA THR A 215 7.36 -8.70 -11.74
C THR A 215 7.83 -7.83 -12.91
N LEU A 216 7.05 -6.82 -13.30
CA LEU A 216 7.37 -5.92 -14.40
C LEU A 216 8.30 -4.78 -13.96
N PHE A 217 8.48 -4.57 -12.66
CA PHE A 217 9.42 -3.57 -12.15
C PHE A 217 10.88 -3.97 -12.44
N PRO A 218 11.72 -3.06 -12.99
CA PRO A 218 13.15 -3.31 -13.16
C PRO A 218 13.82 -3.66 -11.82
N LYS A 219 14.71 -4.65 -11.82
CA LYS A 219 15.32 -5.13 -10.56
C LYS A 219 16.46 -4.24 -10.05
N ASP A 220 17.13 -3.52 -10.94
CA ASP A 220 18.32 -2.74 -10.59
C ASP A 220 17.95 -1.47 -9.80
N GLY A 221 18.38 -1.45 -8.53
CA GLY A 221 18.13 -0.35 -7.59
C GLY A 221 16.77 -0.42 -6.87
N LEU A 222 15.97 -1.46 -7.13
CA LEU A 222 14.67 -1.68 -6.52
C LEU A 222 14.80 -2.14 -5.06
N ASP A 223 14.12 -1.47 -4.14
CA ASP A 223 13.82 -2.06 -2.84
C ASP A 223 12.61 -2.99 -2.98
N LEU A 224 12.84 -4.30 -2.98
CA LEU A 224 11.77 -5.30 -3.11
C LEU A 224 10.71 -5.22 -1.99
N GLN A 225 11.08 -4.74 -0.80
CA GLN A 225 10.15 -4.62 0.32
C GLN A 225 9.27 -3.36 0.21
N SER A 226 9.64 -2.40 -0.64
CA SER A 226 8.88 -1.18 -0.89
C SER A 226 7.67 -1.39 -1.80
N ILE A 227 7.55 -2.55 -2.49
CA ILE A 227 6.44 -2.76 -3.43
C ILE A 227 5.10 -2.70 -2.68
N ARG A 228 4.25 -1.76 -3.09
CA ARG A 228 2.88 -1.55 -2.59
C ARG A 228 1.87 -1.70 -3.71
N LEU A 229 0.63 -1.97 -3.34
CA LEU A 229 -0.53 -1.80 -4.20
C LEU A 229 -1.57 -0.93 -3.49
N ALA A 230 -1.82 0.25 -4.04
CA ALA A 230 -2.92 1.10 -3.63
C ALA A 230 -4.20 0.62 -4.33
N ALA A 231 -5.18 0.17 -3.55
CA ALA A 231 -6.47 -0.28 -4.08
C ALA A 231 -7.30 0.88 -4.64
N SER A 232 -7.20 2.07 -4.05
CA SER A 232 -7.90 3.29 -4.49
C SER A 232 -7.05 4.54 -4.27
N ASP A 233 -7.41 5.62 -4.97
CA ASP A 233 -6.93 6.98 -4.78
C ASP A 233 -5.41 7.15 -4.64
N ALA A 234 -4.67 6.41 -5.48
CA ALA A 234 -3.22 6.41 -5.45
C ALA A 234 -2.64 7.79 -5.79
N MET A 235 -1.58 8.18 -5.09
CA MET A 235 -0.88 9.46 -5.28
C MET A 235 -1.81 10.69 -5.20
N GLY A 236 -2.91 10.58 -4.44
CA GLY A 236 -3.86 11.66 -4.22
C GLY A 236 -4.87 11.90 -5.35
N LEU A 237 -4.81 11.13 -6.44
CA LEU A 237 -5.78 11.25 -7.54
C LEU A 237 -7.00 10.37 -7.27
N ALA A 238 -8.15 11.00 -7.00
CA ALA A 238 -9.41 10.29 -6.79
C ALA A 238 -9.76 9.38 -7.99
N GLY A 239 -10.13 8.13 -7.69
CA GLY A 239 -10.45 7.09 -8.67
C GLY A 239 -9.24 6.40 -9.29
N PHE A 240 -8.01 6.86 -9.02
CA PHE A 240 -6.79 6.22 -9.52
C PHE A 240 -6.46 4.96 -8.72
N SER A 241 -7.16 3.89 -9.08
CA SER A 241 -7.17 2.61 -8.36
C SER A 241 -6.20 1.58 -8.94
N ASN A 242 -5.92 0.56 -8.14
CA ASN A 242 -5.08 -0.59 -8.47
C ASN A 242 -3.71 -0.16 -9.05
N VAL A 243 -3.01 0.68 -8.29
CA VAL A 243 -1.70 1.22 -8.67
C VAL A 243 -0.62 0.57 -7.83
N TYR A 244 0.25 -0.19 -8.49
CA TYR A 244 1.48 -0.66 -7.88
C TYR A 244 2.49 0.47 -7.81
N THR A 245 3.21 0.58 -6.69
CA THR A 245 4.36 1.47 -6.54
C THR A 245 5.56 0.69 -6.06
N ALA A 246 6.76 1.17 -6.40
CA ALA A 246 8.03 0.56 -6.02
C ALA A 246 9.12 1.63 -5.90
N GLU A 247 9.81 1.67 -4.78
CA GLU A 247 10.86 2.65 -4.49
C GLU A 247 12.23 2.19 -5.01
N TYR A 248 13.01 3.14 -5.52
CA TYR A 248 14.33 2.92 -6.09
C TYR A 248 15.38 3.82 -5.45
N ALA A 249 16.53 3.23 -5.15
CA ALA A 249 17.77 3.95 -4.85
C ALA A 249 18.68 3.90 -6.07
N LEU A 250 18.72 4.98 -6.85
CA LEU A 250 19.55 5.10 -8.06
C LEU A 250 20.80 5.94 -7.77
N PRO A 251 21.88 5.79 -8.56
CA PRO A 251 23.05 6.66 -8.45
C PRO A 251 22.71 8.16 -8.58
N GLN A 252 21.64 8.49 -9.32
CA GLN A 252 21.19 9.85 -9.59
C GLN A 252 20.23 10.40 -8.52
N GLY A 253 19.76 9.58 -7.58
CA GLY A 253 18.77 9.96 -6.58
C GLY A 253 17.67 8.92 -6.38
N ALA A 254 16.86 9.12 -5.36
CA ALA A 254 15.68 8.30 -5.12
C ALA A 254 14.55 8.63 -6.12
N ALA A 255 13.75 7.63 -6.47
CA ALA A 255 12.57 7.77 -7.30
C ALA A 255 11.61 6.61 -7.05
N THR A 256 10.32 6.80 -7.33
CA THR A 256 9.30 5.74 -7.22
C THR A 256 8.78 5.39 -8.61
N ALA A 257 8.81 4.12 -9.00
CA ALA A 257 8.09 3.66 -10.20
C ALA A 257 6.65 3.34 -9.84
N PHE A 258 5.71 3.55 -10.77
CA PHE A 258 4.35 3.07 -10.61
C PHE A 258 3.81 2.39 -11.88
N LEU A 259 2.91 1.42 -11.68
CA LEU A 259 2.22 0.67 -12.72
C LEU A 259 0.76 0.49 -12.37
N ALA A 260 -0.13 0.71 -13.34
CA ALA A 260 -1.55 0.51 -13.16
C ALA A 260 -2.16 -0.13 -14.41
N ARG A 261 -2.71 -1.34 -14.29
CA ARG A 261 -3.40 -2.01 -15.40
C ARG A 261 -4.82 -1.49 -15.54
N ARG A 262 -5.26 -1.31 -16.78
CA ARG A 262 -6.63 -0.96 -17.18
C ARG A 262 -7.23 -2.02 -18.07
N ALA A 263 -8.55 -1.98 -18.23
CA ALA A 263 -9.25 -2.97 -19.05
C ALA A 263 -8.91 -2.80 -20.54
N THR A 264 -8.66 -1.56 -20.98
CA THR A 264 -8.38 -1.25 -22.38
C THR A 264 -7.22 -0.27 -22.55
N PRO A 265 -6.55 -0.26 -23.71
CA PRO A 265 -5.54 0.75 -24.00
C PRO A 265 -6.07 2.19 -24.00
N ALA A 266 -7.31 2.39 -24.45
CA ALA A 266 -7.96 3.69 -24.42
C ALA A 266 -8.16 4.21 -22.99
N GLU A 267 -8.52 3.31 -22.06
CA GLU A 267 -8.63 3.63 -20.65
C GLU A 267 -7.26 3.97 -20.04
N ALA A 268 -6.21 3.20 -20.33
CA ALA A 268 -4.85 3.52 -19.89
C ALA A 268 -4.38 4.89 -20.39
N ALA A 269 -4.60 5.20 -21.68
CA ALA A 269 -4.24 6.50 -22.24
C ALA A 269 -5.02 7.66 -21.58
N ARG A 270 -6.32 7.48 -21.31
CA ARG A 270 -7.14 8.46 -20.61
C ARG A 270 -6.65 8.70 -19.18
N ASP A 271 -6.36 7.63 -18.45
CA ASP A 271 -5.92 7.72 -17.06
C ASP A 271 -4.52 8.34 -16.96
N ALA A 272 -3.58 8.01 -17.85
CA ALA A 272 -2.27 8.66 -17.95
C ALA A 272 -2.41 10.17 -18.15
N LYS A 273 -3.29 10.59 -19.08
CA LYS A 273 -3.58 12.02 -19.32
C LYS A 273 -4.25 12.69 -18.11
N THR A 274 -5.15 11.99 -17.44
CA THR A 274 -5.84 12.49 -16.25
C THR A 274 -4.85 12.72 -15.11
N PHE A 275 -3.94 11.77 -14.89
CA PHE A 275 -2.86 11.90 -13.92
C PHE A 275 -1.91 13.06 -14.25
N ALA A 276 -1.43 13.17 -15.50
CA ALA A 276 -0.62 14.32 -15.92
C ALA A 276 -1.33 15.66 -15.68
N GLY A 277 -2.62 15.74 -16.00
CA GLY A 277 -3.45 16.93 -15.77
C GLY A 277 -3.62 17.26 -14.29
N PHE A 278 -3.79 16.25 -13.44
CA PHE A 278 -3.85 16.41 -11.98
C PHE A 278 -2.54 16.93 -11.42
N ILE A 279 -1.41 16.35 -11.81
CA ILE A 279 -0.06 16.79 -11.39
C ILE A 279 0.20 18.24 -11.83
N ALA A 280 -0.17 18.60 -13.06
CA ALA A 280 -0.05 19.97 -13.55
C ALA A 280 -0.90 20.98 -12.75
N GLN A 281 -2.14 20.61 -12.39
CA GLN A 281 -3.00 21.44 -11.54
C GLN A 281 -2.43 21.64 -10.12
N ASN A 282 -1.56 20.74 -9.68
CA ASN A 282 -0.86 20.83 -8.39
C ASN A 282 0.50 21.55 -8.49
N GLY A 283 0.73 22.34 -9.55
CA GLY A 283 1.87 23.27 -9.64
C GLY A 283 3.08 22.75 -10.43
N TYR A 284 3.00 21.54 -10.99
CA TYR A 284 4.04 21.04 -11.88
C TYR A 284 3.86 21.60 -13.30
N VAL A 285 4.97 21.84 -13.99
CA VAL A 285 4.98 22.36 -15.37
C VAL A 285 5.50 21.28 -16.31
N PRO A 286 4.82 21.03 -17.45
CA PRO A 286 5.34 20.12 -18.47
C PRO A 286 6.68 20.60 -19.02
N GLU A 287 7.63 19.69 -19.19
CA GLU A 287 8.92 19.97 -19.79
C GLU A 287 9.29 18.92 -20.84
N THR A 288 9.95 19.36 -21.92
CA THR A 288 10.49 18.45 -22.93
C THR A 288 11.89 18.01 -22.54
N ALA A 289 12.14 16.70 -22.53
CA ALA A 289 13.46 16.14 -22.33
C ALA A 289 13.75 15.04 -23.37
N PRO A 290 15.00 14.92 -23.86
CA PRO A 290 15.40 13.78 -24.67
C PRO A 290 15.38 12.49 -23.83
N GLY A 291 15.11 11.35 -24.47
CA GLY A 291 15.12 10.04 -23.81
C GLY A 291 13.84 9.69 -23.04
N LEU A 292 12.78 10.49 -23.17
CA LEU A 292 11.47 10.11 -22.66
C LEU A 292 10.89 8.91 -23.44
N PRO A 293 10.18 7.99 -22.76
CA PRO A 293 9.40 6.96 -23.45
C PRO A 293 8.36 7.57 -24.40
N ASP A 294 7.99 6.82 -25.45
CA ASP A 294 7.01 7.28 -26.43
C ASP A 294 5.67 7.66 -25.76
N GLY A 295 5.19 8.86 -26.07
CA GLY A 295 3.95 9.41 -25.49
C GLY A 295 4.05 9.81 -24.01
N ALA A 296 5.23 9.80 -23.41
CA ALA A 296 5.42 10.22 -22.04
C ALA A 296 5.36 11.74 -21.87
N THR A 297 4.81 12.16 -20.73
CA THR A 297 4.83 13.55 -20.27
C THR A 297 5.73 13.64 -19.04
N LEU A 298 6.76 14.47 -19.10
CA LEU A 298 7.56 14.88 -17.94
C LEU A 298 6.94 16.14 -17.34
N LEU A 299 6.68 16.14 -16.04
CA LEU A 299 6.22 17.29 -15.28
C LEU A 299 7.21 17.58 -14.14
N VAL A 300 7.48 18.85 -13.90
CA VAL A 300 8.53 19.30 -12.96
C VAL A 300 7.99 20.35 -12.00
N ALA A 301 8.30 20.23 -10.71
CA ALA A 301 8.08 21.26 -9.70
C ALA A 301 9.23 21.24 -8.68
N ASP A 302 9.87 22.38 -8.41
CA ASP A 302 10.87 22.62 -7.34
C ASP A 302 11.60 21.37 -6.80
N GLY A 303 12.44 20.73 -7.65
CA GLY A 303 13.27 19.60 -7.26
C GLY A 303 12.58 18.23 -7.26
N SER A 304 11.33 18.15 -7.68
CA SER A 304 10.55 16.92 -7.90
C SER A 304 10.21 16.74 -9.38
N TYR A 305 10.26 15.49 -9.83
CA TYR A 305 10.08 15.11 -11.23
C TYR A 305 9.11 13.93 -11.35
N GLU A 306 8.12 14.12 -12.22
CA GLU A 306 7.03 13.17 -12.48
C GLU A 306 7.06 12.79 -13.97
N ILE A 307 6.95 11.50 -14.29
CA ILE A 307 6.84 11.03 -15.67
C ILE A 307 5.66 10.08 -15.76
N VAL A 308 4.79 10.24 -16.75
CA VAL A 308 3.68 9.31 -16.97
C VAL A 308 3.46 9.05 -18.46
N TRP A 309 3.16 7.80 -18.80
CA TRP A 309 2.77 7.37 -20.15
C TRP A 309 1.82 6.18 -20.09
N ALA A 310 1.26 5.84 -21.24
CA ALA A 310 0.50 4.61 -21.42
C ALA A 310 1.21 3.69 -22.43
N LYS A 311 1.26 2.39 -22.14
CA LYS A 311 1.77 1.35 -23.05
C LYS A 311 0.80 0.17 -23.05
N GLY A 312 0.06 -0.02 -24.15
CA GLY A 312 -1.03 -0.99 -24.21
C GLY A 312 -2.05 -0.72 -23.11
N THR A 313 -2.38 -1.73 -22.30
CA THR A 313 -3.32 -1.61 -21.17
C THR A 313 -2.68 -1.10 -19.87
N LEU A 314 -1.40 -0.71 -19.88
CA LEU A 314 -0.73 -0.22 -18.68
C LEU A 314 -0.60 1.30 -18.70
N VAL A 315 -0.90 1.93 -17.58
CA VAL A 315 -0.36 3.23 -17.20
C VAL A 315 0.96 2.97 -16.47
N ALA A 316 2.02 3.65 -16.87
CA ALA A 316 3.33 3.53 -16.26
C ALA A 316 3.90 4.91 -15.99
N GLY A 317 4.73 5.01 -14.96
CA GLY A 317 5.34 6.28 -14.63
C GLY A 317 6.40 6.23 -13.54
N VAL A 318 6.96 7.41 -13.31
CA VAL A 318 7.88 7.72 -12.23
C VAL A 318 7.26 8.85 -11.41
N HIS A 319 7.27 8.68 -10.10
CA HIS A 319 6.72 9.57 -9.10
C HIS A 319 7.80 9.99 -8.10
N ASP A 320 7.74 11.24 -7.64
CA ASP A 320 8.58 11.80 -6.58
C ASP A 320 10.08 11.54 -6.79
N ALA A 321 10.56 11.67 -8.03
CA ALA A 321 11.98 11.57 -8.30
C ALA A 321 12.69 12.85 -7.87
N VAL A 322 13.78 12.73 -7.12
CA VAL A 322 14.53 13.88 -6.55
C VAL A 322 15.47 14.56 -7.55
N SER A 323 15.61 13.99 -8.75
CA SER A 323 16.39 14.58 -9.84
C SER A 323 15.82 14.18 -11.20
N ARG A 324 16.06 15.01 -12.20
CA ARG A 324 15.64 14.76 -13.58
C ARG A 324 16.28 13.49 -14.12
N GLU A 325 17.56 13.31 -13.82
CA GLU A 325 18.36 12.18 -14.27
C GLU A 325 17.86 10.88 -13.65
N ALA A 326 17.45 10.88 -12.37
CA ALA A 326 16.81 9.73 -11.74
C ALA A 326 15.47 9.41 -12.42
N ALA A 327 14.65 10.42 -12.67
CA ALA A 327 13.36 10.25 -13.34
C ALA A 327 13.50 9.61 -14.72
N LEU A 328 14.36 10.18 -15.58
CA LEU A 328 14.60 9.68 -16.94
C LEU A 328 15.24 8.29 -16.96
N ALA A 329 16.20 8.04 -16.06
CA ALA A 329 16.85 6.74 -15.95
C ALA A 329 15.84 5.65 -15.56
N LEU A 330 14.99 5.91 -14.56
CA LEU A 330 13.97 4.96 -14.13
C LEU A 330 12.90 4.76 -15.20
N ALA A 331 12.43 5.85 -15.83
CA ALA A 331 11.43 5.76 -16.90
C ALA A 331 11.93 4.93 -18.09
N THR A 332 13.19 5.10 -18.48
CA THR A 332 13.82 4.30 -19.55
C THR A 332 13.88 2.82 -19.20
N ARG A 333 14.35 2.50 -17.98
CA ARG A 333 14.43 1.10 -17.50
C ARG A 333 13.04 0.47 -17.41
N LEU A 334 12.06 1.20 -16.90
CA LEU A 334 10.68 0.74 -16.78
C LEU A 334 10.09 0.49 -18.16
N ALA A 335 10.21 1.44 -19.10
CA ALA A 335 9.70 1.26 -20.46
C ALA A 335 10.27 0.00 -21.16
N ALA A 336 11.55 -0.32 -20.91
CA ALA A 336 12.22 -1.51 -21.43
C ALA A 336 11.76 -2.82 -20.77
N SER A 337 11.28 -2.80 -19.52
CA SER A 337 10.77 -4.00 -18.82
C SER A 337 9.32 -4.32 -19.15
N LEU A 338 8.56 -3.35 -19.68
CA LEU A 338 7.15 -3.54 -20.01
C LEU A 338 6.97 -4.35 -21.30
N PRO A 339 6.10 -5.38 -21.29
CA PRO A 339 5.84 -6.18 -22.48
C PRO A 339 5.18 -5.35 -23.58
N ASP A 340 5.44 -5.73 -24.83
CA ASP A 340 4.69 -5.21 -25.96
C ASP A 340 3.34 -5.93 -25.99
N PHE A 341 2.31 -5.29 -25.45
CA PHE A 341 0.91 -5.74 -25.63
C PHE A 341 0.51 -5.47 -27.09
N LYS A 342 1.03 -6.27 -28.03
CA LYS A 342 0.50 -6.31 -29.39
C LYS A 342 -0.88 -6.93 -29.30
N ASP A 343 -1.88 -6.17 -29.75
CA ASP A 343 -3.29 -6.48 -29.78
C ASP A 343 -3.59 -7.98 -29.80
N VAL A 344 -4.05 -8.52 -28.66
CA VAL A 344 -4.82 -9.76 -28.67
C VAL A 344 -6.15 -9.39 -29.31
N LYS A 345 -6.24 -9.64 -30.63
CA LYS A 345 -7.48 -9.55 -31.41
C LYS A 345 -8.53 -10.53 -30.88
#